data_AF-A0A8C5QQ20-F1
#
_entry.id   AF-A0A8C5QQ20-F1
#
_cell.length_a   1.000
_cell.length_b   1.000
_cell.length_c   1.000
_cell.angle_alpha   90.00
_cell.angle_beta   90.00
_cell.angle_gamma   90.00
#
_symmetry.space_group_name_H-M   'P 1'
#
loop_
_entity.id
_entity.type
_entity.pdbx_description
1 polymer ?
#
loop_
_entity_poly.entity_id
_entity_poly.type
_entity_poly.pdbx_seq_one_letter_code
_entity_poly.pdbx_strand_id
1 'polypeptide(L)'
;MAGASGPSRRQDLWRKRKVREPLDELISRMLVAQRSTEERFLQLEERRMEQEHEAEERRMRLEERRMQLDRQHELRMFSLFAQMLRMMRPGVGESVPQPHADPGCPQEGETLARSRQAQESALSEAYGCNQYNSPYLSNRGNILSGFRGSSEEGYRAYHEDKYDEDKNPSGIINFGTSENKLCFDLMSKRLTQSDMNIIEPPLLQYPDWKGHNFLREEVAHFLTYYCKAPAPLNPENVVTLNGCGSLFSALAAVLCDSSDSILIATPFYGGITQSIFLYSGIKLVYVHLESKVSGSGSRPFQLTVQKLETTLQAAREQGSSVKALILINPHNPLGDVYSASEMLEFLEFAKRHSLHVIVDEIYMLSVFDESATFHSVLSLEKLPDPQRTHVMWGISKDFAVSGIRFGTLYSQNQDVCNGVASLCYFHGVCGTVQFKMAQLLRDRDWINQVYLRVNHARLRAAQAYVAEELRALGVPFLNRGAGFFIWIDFRKYLRAPTFEEEVALWRHFLDNKTHRLQLGVQRIRKVLEGREREMQAEAQRSKQVEEGKADSTDEVIYVSSHREPSGSSLGDLIMQLQNQMRSSDWLQRNTAEGFAQQNPEVYQVYSKFMSKP
;
A
#
# COMPACT_ATOMS: atom_id res chain seq x y z
N MET A 1 8.31 51.90 63.35
CA MET A 1 7.87 51.09 64.52
C MET A 1 6.36 51.01 64.51
N ALA A 2 5.77 49.82 64.76
CA ALA A 2 4.36 49.54 65.10
C ALA A 2 3.23 50.14 64.19
N GLY A 3 2.07 49.52 64.02
CA GLY A 3 1.53 48.25 64.52
C GLY A 3 0.24 47.89 63.77
N ALA A 4 -0.22 46.64 63.86
CA ALA A 4 -1.23 46.08 62.95
C ALA A 4 -2.70 46.36 63.35
N SER A 5 -3.61 46.28 62.38
CA SER A 5 -4.99 45.84 62.59
C SER A 5 -5.63 45.27 61.30
N GLY A 6 -6.57 44.35 61.48
CA GLY A 6 -7.51 43.79 60.49
C GLY A 6 -8.67 43.13 61.26
N PRO A 7 -9.58 42.32 60.65
CA PRO A 7 -9.73 41.99 59.23
C PRO A 7 -11.19 41.98 58.69
N SER A 8 -11.34 41.57 57.42
CA SER A 8 -12.48 40.83 56.81
C SER A 8 -13.43 41.52 55.80
N ARG A 9 -13.93 40.66 54.90
CA ARG A 9 -15.05 40.82 53.94
C ARG A 9 -14.90 41.80 52.76
N ARG A 10 -14.25 41.29 51.70
CA ARG A 10 -14.95 40.81 50.49
C ARG A 10 -14.01 39.96 49.61
N GLN A 11 -13.93 38.67 49.94
CA GLN A 11 -13.73 37.66 48.91
C GLN A 11 -15.03 37.55 48.09
N ASP A 12 -14.87 37.18 46.82
CA ASP A 12 -15.86 36.78 45.81
C ASP A 12 -15.99 37.72 44.61
N LEU A 13 -16.03 37.11 43.41
CA LEU A 13 -15.97 37.74 42.09
C LEU A 13 -14.60 38.43 41.86
N TRP A 14 -13.60 37.78 41.25
CA TRP A 14 -13.51 37.64 39.79
C TRP A 14 -12.74 36.37 39.31
N ARG A 15 -12.61 35.33 40.14
CA ARG A 15 -12.22 33.99 39.65
C ARG A 15 -13.40 33.34 38.89
N LYS A 16 -13.52 33.61 37.58
CA LYS A 16 -14.07 32.68 36.53
C LYS A 16 -14.31 33.40 35.19
N ARG A 17 -13.40 33.17 34.22
CA ARG A 17 -13.68 32.74 32.83
C ARG A 17 -12.40 32.77 31.99
N LYS A 18 -11.50 31.79 32.21
CA LYS A 18 -10.80 31.21 31.05
C LYS A 18 -11.84 30.34 30.36
N VAL A 19 -12.33 30.78 29.21
CA VAL A 19 -12.99 29.87 28.27
C VAL A 19 -11.87 28.97 27.76
N ARG A 20 -11.87 27.69 28.16
CA ARG A 20 -11.08 26.67 27.47
C ARG A 20 -11.65 26.53 26.07
N GLU A 21 -10.80 26.42 25.06
CA GLU A 21 -11.31 26.26 23.71
C GLU A 21 -11.99 24.88 23.58
N PRO A 22 -13.06 24.75 22.78
CA PRO A 22 -13.72 23.45 22.56
C PRO A 22 -12.77 22.36 22.05
N LEU A 23 -11.64 22.74 21.44
CA LEU A 23 -10.60 21.85 20.95
C LEU A 23 -9.74 21.26 22.10
N ASP A 24 -9.35 22.08 23.09
CA ASP A 24 -8.56 21.62 24.25
C ASP A 24 -9.31 20.54 25.04
N GLU A 25 -10.61 20.74 25.23
CA GLU A 25 -11.45 19.79 25.97
C GLU A 25 -11.71 18.50 25.16
N LEU A 26 -11.73 18.61 23.83
CA LEU A 26 -11.74 17.47 22.89
C LEU A 26 -10.49 16.59 23.09
N ILE A 27 -9.31 17.23 22.99
CA ILE A 27 -8.00 16.58 23.09
C ILE A 27 -7.86 15.92 24.47
N SER A 28 -8.19 16.66 25.54
CA SER A 28 -8.08 16.17 26.91
C SER A 28 -8.96 14.94 27.20
N ARG A 29 -10.15 14.82 26.59
CA ARG A 29 -11.02 13.65 26.80
C ARG A 29 -10.53 12.42 26.05
N MET A 30 -10.08 12.59 24.81
CA MET A 30 -9.56 11.48 24.00
C MET A 30 -8.26 10.90 24.57
N LEU A 31 -7.38 11.73 25.15
CA LEU A 31 -6.17 11.27 25.85
C LEU A 31 -6.46 10.37 27.08
N VAL A 32 -7.63 10.53 27.72
CA VAL A 32 -8.03 9.70 28.87
C VAL A 32 -8.61 8.37 28.40
N ALA A 33 -9.44 8.37 27.34
CA ALA A 33 -9.97 7.14 26.74
C ALA A 33 -8.85 6.26 26.14
N GLN A 34 -7.84 6.90 25.52
CA GLN A 34 -6.67 6.24 24.97
C GLN A 34 -5.91 5.44 26.05
N ARG A 35 -5.51 6.05 27.17
CA ARG A 35 -4.79 5.37 28.25
C ARG A 35 -5.50 4.13 28.81
N SER A 36 -6.83 4.21 29.00
CA SER A 36 -7.60 3.08 29.50
C SER A 36 -7.72 1.93 28.48
N THR A 37 -7.43 2.19 27.21
CA THR A 37 -7.40 1.20 26.12
C THR A 37 -6.01 0.56 26.01
N GLU A 38 -4.96 1.38 26.03
CA GLU A 38 -3.54 1.01 26.10
C GLU A 38 -3.30 -0.01 27.24
N GLU A 39 -3.67 0.33 28.48
CA GLU A 39 -3.50 -0.54 29.66
C GLU A 39 -4.15 -1.94 29.54
N ARG A 40 -5.22 -2.08 28.74
CA ARG A 40 -5.89 -3.37 28.52
C ARG A 40 -5.33 -4.14 27.32
N PHE A 41 -4.75 -3.43 26.36
CA PHE A 41 -4.13 -4.02 25.17
C PHE A 41 -2.77 -4.62 25.54
N LEU A 42 -1.95 -3.89 26.31
CA LEU A 42 -0.68 -4.36 26.89
C LEU A 42 -0.82 -5.74 27.57
N GLN A 43 -1.80 -5.90 28.47
CA GLN A 43 -2.03 -7.15 29.21
C GLN A 43 -2.43 -8.35 28.32
N LEU A 44 -2.87 -8.11 27.09
CA LEU A 44 -3.23 -9.13 26.12
C LEU A 44 -2.07 -9.47 25.17
N GLU A 45 -1.32 -8.47 24.71
CA GLU A 45 -0.13 -8.70 23.87
C GLU A 45 1.05 -9.27 24.67
N GLU A 46 1.27 -8.89 25.93
CA GLU A 46 2.31 -9.46 26.80
C GLU A 46 2.18 -10.99 26.90
N ARG A 47 0.98 -11.48 27.25
CA ARG A 47 0.65 -12.91 27.33
C ARG A 47 0.73 -13.64 25.98
N ARG A 48 0.58 -12.91 24.88
CA ARG A 48 0.65 -13.48 23.52
C ARG A 48 2.10 -13.60 23.06
N MET A 49 2.92 -12.57 23.31
CA MET A 49 4.36 -12.55 23.04
C MET A 49 5.09 -13.69 23.78
N GLU A 50 4.74 -13.95 25.04
CA GLU A 50 5.27 -15.09 25.80
C GLU A 50 4.98 -16.44 25.09
N GLN A 51 3.74 -16.64 24.63
CA GLN A 51 3.32 -17.89 23.95
C GLN A 51 3.94 -18.05 22.55
N GLU A 52 4.05 -16.96 21.79
CA GLU A 52 4.68 -16.96 20.46
C GLU A 52 6.20 -17.21 20.59
N HIS A 53 6.88 -16.60 21.56
CA HIS A 53 8.30 -16.82 21.81
C HIS A 53 8.64 -18.28 22.14
N GLU A 54 7.90 -18.93 23.04
CA GLU A 54 8.11 -20.36 23.31
C GLU A 54 7.82 -21.26 22.09
N ALA A 55 6.85 -20.89 21.25
CA ALA A 55 6.53 -21.64 20.04
C ALA A 55 7.63 -21.52 18.99
N GLU A 56 8.23 -20.34 18.83
CA GLU A 56 9.30 -20.06 17.90
C GLU A 56 10.64 -20.70 18.33
N GLU A 57 10.97 -20.69 19.63
CA GLU A 57 12.07 -21.49 20.20
C GLU A 57 11.94 -22.98 19.85
N ARG A 58 10.74 -23.56 20.03
CA ARG A 58 10.46 -24.96 19.70
C ARG A 58 10.60 -25.23 18.20
N ARG A 59 10.23 -24.27 17.35
CA ARG A 59 10.33 -24.39 15.89
C ARG A 59 11.76 -24.28 15.37
N MET A 60 12.55 -23.32 15.83
CA MET A 60 13.96 -23.18 15.44
C MET A 60 14.76 -24.46 15.76
N ARG A 61 14.54 -25.05 16.94
CA ARG A 61 15.17 -26.33 17.33
C ARG A 61 14.80 -27.52 16.42
N LEU A 62 13.66 -27.46 15.72
CA LEU A 62 13.24 -28.48 14.75
C LEU A 62 13.80 -28.21 13.35
N GLU A 63 13.79 -26.95 12.88
CA GLU A 63 14.34 -26.56 11.58
C GLU A 63 15.87 -26.70 11.53
N GLU A 64 16.59 -26.36 12.61
CA GLU A 64 18.04 -26.59 12.70
C GLU A 64 18.39 -28.09 12.55
N ARG A 65 17.61 -28.95 13.22
CA ARG A 65 17.76 -30.42 13.15
C ARG A 65 17.49 -30.95 11.75
N ARG A 66 16.53 -30.36 11.03
CA ARG A 66 16.24 -30.68 9.63
C ARG A 66 17.36 -30.22 8.69
N MET A 67 17.84 -28.98 8.82
CA MET A 67 18.96 -28.46 8.02
C MET A 67 20.29 -29.22 8.26
N GLN A 68 20.47 -29.86 9.42
CA GLN A 68 21.60 -30.76 9.66
C GLN A 68 21.44 -32.08 8.89
N LEU A 69 20.22 -32.66 8.85
CA LEU A 69 19.93 -33.87 8.09
C LEU A 69 20.01 -33.64 6.57
N ASP A 70 19.46 -32.54 6.08
CA ASP A 70 19.47 -32.18 4.65
C ASP A 70 20.92 -31.95 4.17
N ARG A 71 21.77 -31.23 4.94
CA ARG A 71 23.20 -31.09 4.62
C ARG A 71 23.97 -32.41 4.65
N GLN A 72 23.63 -33.34 5.56
CA GLN A 72 24.22 -34.69 5.53
C GLN A 72 23.77 -35.49 4.30
N HIS A 73 22.55 -35.28 3.81
CA HIS A 73 22.05 -35.89 2.59
C HIS A 73 22.74 -35.33 1.35
N GLU A 74 22.85 -33.99 1.24
CA GLU A 74 23.59 -33.31 0.17
C GLU A 74 25.05 -33.76 0.10
N LEU A 75 25.76 -33.82 1.23
CA LEU A 75 27.16 -34.28 1.27
C LEU A 75 27.32 -35.74 0.81
N ARG A 76 26.33 -36.61 1.07
CA ARG A 76 26.30 -37.98 0.51
C ARG A 76 26.06 -37.97 -1.00
N MET A 77 25.13 -37.15 -1.49
CA MET A 77 24.85 -37.01 -2.92
C MET A 77 26.02 -36.41 -3.69
N PHE A 78 26.69 -35.38 -3.16
CA PHE A 78 27.93 -34.83 -3.72
C PHE A 78 29.07 -35.84 -3.73
N SER A 79 29.20 -36.69 -2.71
CA SER A 79 30.19 -37.78 -2.69
C SER A 79 29.94 -38.79 -3.81
N LEU A 80 28.69 -39.23 -3.99
CA LEU A 80 28.28 -40.14 -5.07
C LEU A 80 28.48 -39.50 -6.46
N PHE A 81 28.14 -38.23 -6.62
CA PHE A 81 28.32 -37.49 -7.88
C PHE A 81 29.80 -37.27 -8.21
N ALA A 82 30.64 -36.98 -7.22
CA ALA A 82 32.10 -36.90 -7.39
C ALA A 82 32.74 -38.25 -7.75
N GLN A 83 32.19 -39.36 -7.26
CA GLN A 83 32.59 -40.71 -7.68
C GLN A 83 32.19 -40.99 -9.15
N MET A 84 30.97 -40.62 -9.57
CA MET A 84 30.57 -40.67 -10.98
C MET A 84 31.45 -39.82 -11.90
N LEU A 85 31.75 -38.58 -11.53
CA LEU A 85 32.59 -37.68 -12.35
C LEU A 85 34.03 -38.17 -12.50
N ARG A 86 34.56 -38.92 -11.52
CA ARG A 86 35.87 -39.59 -11.64
C ARG A 86 35.89 -40.72 -12.69
N MET A 87 34.73 -41.28 -13.05
CA MET A 87 34.61 -42.32 -14.07
C MET A 87 34.47 -41.78 -15.50
N MET A 88 34.32 -40.46 -15.72
CA MET A 88 33.93 -39.89 -17.02
C MET A 88 34.90 -38.84 -17.62
N ARG A 89 36.20 -38.86 -17.29
CA ARG A 89 37.17 -37.93 -17.90
C ARG A 89 37.82 -38.47 -19.18
N PRO A 90 37.71 -37.70 -20.28
CA PRO A 90 38.87 -37.46 -21.14
C PRO A 90 39.04 -35.98 -21.55
N GLY A 91 40.29 -35.56 -21.78
CA GLY A 91 40.67 -34.47 -22.70
C GLY A 91 40.39 -33.00 -22.31
N VAL A 92 41.45 -32.19 -22.23
CA VAL A 92 41.38 -30.71 -22.12
C VAL A 92 41.70 -30.08 -23.49
N GLY A 93 41.07 -28.94 -23.81
CA GLY A 93 41.44 -28.07 -24.94
C GLY A 93 40.69 -26.74 -24.92
N GLU A 94 41.41 -25.62 -24.97
CA GLU A 94 40.89 -24.25 -24.81
C GLU A 94 40.66 -23.51 -26.14
N SER A 95 39.77 -22.49 -26.15
CA SER A 95 40.06 -21.09 -26.57
C SER A 95 38.85 -20.36 -27.18
N VAL A 96 38.69 -19.06 -26.84
CA VAL A 96 37.76 -18.09 -27.46
C VAL A 96 38.34 -16.67 -27.33
N PRO A 97 38.28 -15.81 -28.36
CA PRO A 97 38.49 -14.36 -28.24
C PRO A 97 37.22 -13.51 -28.49
N GLN A 98 37.22 -12.27 -28.01
CA GLN A 98 36.14 -11.27 -28.10
C GLN A 98 36.19 -10.40 -29.39
N PRO A 99 35.10 -9.70 -29.76
CA PRO A 99 35.10 -8.65 -30.80
C PRO A 99 35.19 -7.21 -30.23
N HIS A 100 35.67 -6.29 -31.08
CA HIS A 100 35.73 -4.84 -30.81
C HIS A 100 34.43 -4.09 -31.21
N ALA A 101 34.30 -2.84 -30.77
CA ALA A 101 33.23 -1.91 -31.13
C ALA A 101 33.76 -0.74 -32.00
N ASP A 102 32.86 -0.11 -32.76
CA ASP A 102 33.14 1.12 -33.55
C ASP A 102 31.88 2.02 -33.57
N PRO A 103 31.96 3.37 -33.49
CA PRO A 103 30.79 4.25 -33.34
C PRO A 103 30.54 5.18 -34.54
N GLY A 104 29.32 5.71 -34.70
CA GLY A 104 29.10 6.83 -35.63
C GLY A 104 27.70 7.45 -35.78
N CYS A 105 27.69 8.78 -35.92
CA CYS A 105 26.67 9.66 -36.54
C CYS A 105 25.44 10.16 -35.72
N PRO A 106 24.89 11.35 -36.06
CA PRO A 106 24.60 12.39 -35.06
C PRO A 106 23.19 13.03 -35.15
N GLN A 107 23.06 14.25 -34.60
CA GLN A 107 21.83 14.89 -34.11
C GLN A 107 20.93 15.56 -35.18
N GLU A 108 19.61 15.46 -34.97
CA GLU A 108 18.62 16.51 -35.26
C GLU A 108 17.65 16.59 -34.07
N GLY A 109 17.38 17.76 -33.47
CA GLY A 109 16.54 17.80 -32.25
C GLY A 109 16.17 19.14 -31.60
N GLU A 110 16.65 20.29 -32.08
CA GLU A 110 16.48 21.56 -31.33
C GLU A 110 15.06 22.16 -31.39
N THR A 111 14.31 21.92 -32.48
CA THR A 111 12.96 22.51 -32.66
C THR A 111 11.89 21.82 -31.81
N LEU A 112 12.02 20.51 -31.59
CA LEU A 112 11.13 19.72 -30.71
C LEU A 112 11.32 20.07 -29.23
N ALA A 113 12.56 20.37 -28.81
CA ALA A 113 12.91 20.67 -27.42
C ALA A 113 12.14 21.87 -26.85
N ARG A 114 11.98 22.94 -27.63
CA ARG A 114 11.29 24.17 -27.17
C ARG A 114 9.80 23.98 -26.92
N SER A 115 9.12 23.11 -27.67
CA SER A 115 7.70 22.78 -27.42
C SER A 115 7.52 21.94 -26.15
N ARG A 116 8.45 21.00 -25.89
CA ARG A 116 8.46 20.17 -24.67
C ARG A 116 8.70 21.02 -23.42
N GLN A 117 9.67 21.93 -23.45
CA GLN A 117 9.97 22.82 -22.30
C GLN A 117 8.75 23.61 -21.81
N ALA A 118 7.90 24.09 -22.72
CA ALA A 118 6.67 24.80 -22.35
C ALA A 118 5.63 23.88 -21.68
N GLN A 119 5.48 22.63 -22.16
CA GLN A 119 4.64 21.62 -21.50
C GLN A 119 5.21 21.13 -20.15
N GLU A 120 6.54 21.05 -20.03
CA GLU A 120 7.25 20.59 -18.83
C GLU A 120 7.18 21.60 -17.68
N SER A 121 7.23 22.90 -17.96
CA SER A 121 7.02 23.96 -16.96
C SER A 121 5.62 23.85 -16.32
N ALA A 122 4.58 23.68 -17.13
CA ALA A 122 3.21 23.50 -16.66
C ALA A 122 2.98 22.15 -15.92
N LEU A 123 3.84 21.14 -16.13
CA LEU A 123 3.79 19.86 -15.43
C LEU A 123 4.35 19.97 -14.01
N SER A 124 5.51 20.62 -13.83
CA SER A 124 6.15 20.82 -12.53
C SER A 124 5.21 21.53 -11.53
N GLU A 125 4.59 22.62 -12.01
CA GLU A 125 3.63 23.40 -11.24
C GLU A 125 2.31 22.67 -10.93
N ALA A 126 1.87 21.75 -11.79
CA ALA A 126 0.60 21.05 -11.60
C ALA A 126 0.63 19.98 -10.50
N TYR A 127 1.82 19.45 -10.18
CA TYR A 127 2.01 18.34 -9.26
C TYR A 127 2.95 18.64 -8.06
N GLY A 128 3.33 19.91 -7.87
CA GLY A 128 4.09 20.33 -6.68
C GLY A 128 5.54 19.86 -6.65
N CYS A 129 6.18 19.71 -7.82
CA CYS A 129 7.60 19.40 -7.89
C CYS A 129 8.42 20.61 -7.44
N ASN A 130 9.24 20.45 -6.38
CA ASN A 130 10.20 21.49 -5.99
C ASN A 130 11.27 21.68 -7.06
N GLN A 131 11.68 22.93 -7.30
CA GLN A 131 12.53 23.36 -8.42
C GLN A 131 14.04 22.99 -8.26
N TYR A 132 14.36 21.74 -7.92
CA TYR A 132 15.73 21.23 -8.00
C TYR A 132 15.89 20.31 -9.22
N ASN A 133 16.14 20.91 -10.39
CA ASN A 133 16.49 20.17 -11.59
C ASN A 133 17.96 19.72 -11.52
N SER A 134 18.17 18.46 -11.17
CA SER A 134 19.48 17.82 -11.26
C SER A 134 19.90 17.68 -12.72
N PRO A 135 21.10 18.16 -13.12
CA PRO A 135 21.63 17.96 -14.47
C PRO A 135 21.99 16.49 -14.75
N TYR A 136 22.05 15.65 -13.71
CA TYR A 136 22.32 14.21 -13.80
C TYR A 136 21.06 13.38 -14.10
N LEU A 137 19.89 13.99 -14.13
CA LEU A 137 18.60 13.33 -14.40
C LEU A 137 17.97 13.92 -15.67
N SER A 138 17.24 13.07 -16.40
CA SER A 138 16.35 13.55 -17.46
C SER A 138 15.21 14.41 -16.89
N ASN A 139 14.52 15.19 -17.71
CA ASN A 139 13.34 15.97 -17.27
C ASN A 139 12.31 15.09 -16.55
N ARG A 140 12.07 13.87 -17.07
CA ARG A 140 11.23 12.86 -16.39
C ARG A 140 11.85 12.44 -15.05
N GLY A 141 13.14 12.14 -15.00
CA GLY A 141 13.84 11.80 -13.76
C GLY A 141 13.77 12.89 -12.70
N ASN A 142 13.85 14.17 -13.09
CA ASN A 142 13.67 15.32 -12.19
C ASN A 142 12.22 15.45 -11.68
N ILE A 143 11.22 15.24 -12.56
CA ILE A 143 9.82 15.17 -12.15
C ILE A 143 9.63 14.01 -11.14
N LEU A 144 10.17 12.82 -11.42
CA LEU A 144 10.09 11.67 -10.53
C LEU A 144 10.76 11.91 -9.16
N SER A 145 11.95 12.53 -9.14
CA SER A 145 12.70 12.81 -7.90
C SER A 145 12.07 13.93 -7.06
N GLY A 146 11.39 14.88 -7.72
CA GLY A 146 10.65 15.96 -7.09
C GLY A 146 9.17 15.65 -6.81
N PHE A 147 8.64 14.51 -7.25
CA PHE A 147 7.21 14.18 -7.07
C PHE A 147 6.93 13.90 -5.59
N ARG A 148 6.39 14.91 -4.89
CA ARG A 148 5.92 14.77 -3.52
C ARG A 148 4.44 14.39 -3.54
N GLY A 149 4.09 13.21 -3.05
CA GLY A 149 2.69 12.91 -2.76
C GLY A 149 2.16 13.83 -1.66
N SER A 150 0.91 14.29 -1.74
CA SER A 150 0.33 15.17 -0.69
C SER A 150 0.25 14.53 0.70
N SER A 151 0.34 13.20 0.78
CA SER A 151 0.43 12.42 2.02
C SER A 151 1.88 12.08 2.44
N GLU A 152 2.88 12.42 1.64
CA GLU A 152 4.28 11.98 1.84
C GLU A 152 4.95 12.69 3.03
N GLU A 153 4.65 13.97 3.26
CA GLU A 153 5.15 14.73 4.42
C GLU A 153 4.72 14.06 5.74
N GLY A 154 3.43 13.73 5.88
CA GLY A 154 2.91 13.01 7.05
C GLY A 154 3.38 11.55 7.14
N TYR A 155 3.50 10.85 6.00
CA TYR A 155 3.99 9.47 5.97
C TYR A 155 5.46 9.38 6.38
N ARG A 156 6.30 10.33 5.94
CA ARG A 156 7.71 10.42 6.34
C ARG A 156 7.84 10.76 7.82
N ALA A 157 7.14 11.79 8.30
CA ALA A 157 7.13 12.17 9.72
C ALA A 157 6.72 10.97 10.61
N TYR A 158 5.70 10.20 10.22
CA TYR A 158 5.32 8.97 10.92
C TYR A 158 6.43 7.90 10.95
N HIS A 159 7.27 7.77 9.93
CA HIS A 159 8.40 6.82 9.96
C HIS A 159 9.57 7.34 10.80
N GLU A 160 9.75 8.66 10.88
CA GLU A 160 10.79 9.32 11.67
C GLU A 160 10.45 9.35 13.18
N ASP A 161 9.18 9.49 13.55
CA ASP A 161 8.67 9.52 14.93
C ASP A 161 7.48 8.57 15.11
N LYS A 162 7.67 7.27 14.84
CA LYS A 162 6.61 6.25 14.94
C LYS A 162 6.15 6.05 16.38
N TYR A 163 4.83 6.05 16.62
CA TYR A 163 4.25 5.56 17.88
C TYR A 163 4.55 4.07 18.10
N ASP A 164 5.03 3.76 19.30
CA ASP A 164 5.26 2.41 19.82
C ASP A 164 4.99 2.47 21.33
N GLU A 165 4.07 1.66 21.84
CA GLU A 165 3.52 1.81 23.20
C GLU A 165 4.61 1.77 24.30
N ASP A 166 5.64 0.95 24.10
CA ASP A 166 6.78 0.83 25.02
C ASP A 166 7.93 1.79 24.69
N LYS A 167 8.28 1.90 23.40
CA LYS A 167 9.54 2.55 22.97
C LYS A 167 9.36 4.02 22.61
N ASN A 168 8.17 4.42 22.21
CA ASN A 168 7.81 5.79 21.86
C ASN A 168 6.30 6.04 22.04
N PRO A 169 5.78 6.03 23.28
CA PRO A 169 4.36 6.33 23.55
C PRO A 169 3.99 7.77 23.20
N SER A 170 4.99 8.62 22.96
CA SER A 170 4.82 9.98 22.46
C SER A 170 4.76 10.06 20.94
N GLY A 171 4.97 8.97 20.19
CA GLY A 171 5.13 9.02 18.74
C GLY A 171 3.81 9.24 17.99
N ILE A 172 3.92 9.32 16.67
CA ILE A 172 2.83 9.55 15.73
C ILE A 172 2.06 8.25 15.45
N ILE A 173 0.74 8.28 15.67
CA ILE A 173 -0.18 7.17 15.35
C ILE A 173 -0.70 7.33 13.91
N ASN A 174 -0.47 6.34 13.05
CA ASN A 174 -0.84 6.41 11.63
C ASN A 174 -2.32 6.06 11.37
N PHE A 175 -3.17 7.09 11.26
CA PHE A 175 -4.52 6.99 10.65
C PHE A 175 -4.56 7.48 9.18
N GLY A 176 -3.41 7.80 8.59
CA GLY A 176 -3.30 8.33 7.22
C GLY A 176 -3.15 7.25 6.14
N THR A 177 -2.87 6.01 6.54
CA THR A 177 -2.65 4.88 5.63
C THR A 177 -3.85 3.95 5.63
N SER A 178 -4.49 3.79 4.47
CA SER A 178 -5.49 2.75 4.26
C SER A 178 -4.83 1.36 4.23
N GLU A 179 -4.51 0.83 5.41
CA GLU A 179 -4.07 -0.56 5.63
C GLU A 179 -4.96 -1.28 6.66
N ASN A 180 -5.58 -2.39 6.27
CA ASN A 180 -6.32 -3.25 7.19
C ASN A 180 -5.31 -4.06 8.00
N LYS A 181 -5.16 -3.75 9.29
CA LYS A 181 -4.31 -4.49 10.24
C LYS A 181 -5.10 -5.46 11.12
N LEU A 182 -6.43 -5.40 11.05
CA LEU A 182 -7.33 -6.08 11.99
C LEU A 182 -7.32 -7.60 11.85
N CYS A 183 -6.77 -8.15 10.77
CA CYS A 183 -6.75 -9.59 10.49
C CYS A 183 -5.34 -10.16 10.21
N PHE A 184 -4.29 -9.48 10.68
CA PHE A 184 -2.91 -9.97 10.55
C PHE A 184 -2.68 -11.32 11.27
N ASP A 185 -3.34 -11.55 12.40
CA ASP A 185 -3.36 -12.84 13.12
C ASP A 185 -3.87 -13.99 12.24
N LEU A 186 -5.01 -13.79 11.58
CA LEU A 186 -5.61 -14.79 10.69
C LEU A 186 -4.76 -15.04 9.45
N MET A 187 -4.24 -13.97 8.84
CA MET A 187 -3.45 -14.06 7.62
C MET A 187 -2.06 -14.64 7.85
N SER A 188 -1.37 -14.23 8.92
CA SER A 188 -0.09 -14.81 9.31
C SER A 188 -0.25 -16.31 9.56
N LYS A 189 -1.29 -16.70 10.30
CA LYS A 189 -1.62 -18.12 10.53
C LYS A 189 -1.95 -18.87 9.24
N ARG A 190 -2.72 -18.32 8.30
CA ARG A 190 -3.01 -19.01 7.02
C ARG A 190 -1.74 -19.14 6.17
N LEU A 191 -1.02 -18.05 5.94
CA LEU A 191 0.13 -17.97 5.02
C LEU A 191 1.35 -18.80 5.46
N THR A 192 1.42 -19.17 6.74
CA THR A 192 2.47 -20.03 7.33
C THR A 192 2.11 -21.52 7.35
N GLN A 193 0.90 -21.93 6.94
CA GLN A 193 0.55 -23.35 6.83
C GLN A 193 1.35 -24.06 5.72
N SER A 194 1.52 -25.37 5.84
CA SER A 194 2.40 -26.16 4.97
C SER A 194 1.93 -26.22 3.52
N ASP A 195 0.62 -26.27 3.29
CA ASP A 195 -0.01 -26.21 1.96
C ASP A 195 0.32 -24.90 1.21
N MET A 196 0.47 -23.81 1.96
CA MET A 196 0.82 -22.49 1.41
C MET A 196 2.30 -22.32 1.10
N ASN A 197 3.18 -23.26 1.47
CA ASN A 197 4.64 -23.08 1.43
C ASN A 197 5.36 -24.13 0.57
N ILE A 198 4.63 -24.77 -0.35
CA ILE A 198 5.19 -25.71 -1.33
C ILE A 198 5.96 -24.93 -2.40
N ILE A 199 7.17 -25.39 -2.73
CA ILE A 199 8.01 -24.85 -3.81
C ILE A 199 8.35 -26.00 -4.75
N GLU A 200 7.74 -26.02 -5.93
CA GLU A 200 8.03 -26.97 -6.99
C GLU A 200 8.93 -26.32 -8.06
N PRO A 201 9.79 -27.08 -8.77
CA PRO A 201 10.69 -26.52 -9.79
C PRO A 201 10.03 -25.60 -10.86
N PRO A 202 8.79 -25.83 -11.33
CA PRO A 202 8.13 -24.91 -12.26
C PRO A 202 7.85 -23.51 -11.69
N LEU A 203 7.72 -23.36 -10.37
CA LEU A 203 7.51 -22.06 -9.71
C LEU A 203 8.78 -21.19 -9.65
N LEU A 204 9.93 -21.77 -10.01
CA LEU A 204 11.22 -21.09 -10.12
C LEU A 204 11.53 -20.61 -11.55
N GLN A 205 10.63 -20.87 -12.50
CA GLN A 205 10.75 -20.50 -13.90
C GLN A 205 9.87 -19.28 -14.22
N TYR A 206 10.10 -18.66 -15.39
CA TYR A 206 9.19 -17.61 -15.86
C TYR A 206 7.82 -18.20 -16.18
N PRO A 207 6.72 -17.61 -15.68
CA PRO A 207 5.37 -18.00 -16.06
C PRO A 207 5.01 -17.48 -17.46
N ASP A 208 3.84 -17.88 -17.95
CA ASP A 208 3.07 -17.07 -18.90
C ASP A 208 3.00 -15.62 -18.40
N TRP A 209 3.19 -14.64 -19.29
CA TRP A 209 3.16 -13.21 -18.95
C TRP A 209 1.79 -12.73 -18.43
N LYS A 210 0.70 -13.47 -18.68
CA LYS A 210 -0.59 -13.24 -18.01
C LYS A 210 -0.61 -13.69 -16.54
N GLY A 211 0.33 -14.54 -16.13
CA GLY A 211 0.34 -15.32 -14.88
C GLY A 211 0.18 -16.82 -15.16
N HIS A 212 0.66 -17.68 -14.24
CA HIS A 212 0.51 -19.14 -14.36
C HIS A 212 -0.96 -19.53 -14.54
N ASN A 213 -1.23 -20.49 -15.44
CA ASN A 213 -2.60 -20.92 -15.74
C ASN A 213 -3.40 -21.34 -14.49
N PHE A 214 -2.80 -22.13 -13.58
CA PHE A 214 -3.46 -22.56 -12.33
C PHE A 214 -3.94 -21.37 -11.47
N LEU A 215 -3.23 -20.24 -11.50
CA LEU A 215 -3.61 -19.04 -10.77
C LEU A 215 -4.71 -18.29 -11.51
N ARG A 216 -4.63 -18.18 -12.85
CA ARG A 216 -5.66 -17.55 -13.67
C ARG A 216 -7.00 -18.27 -13.55
N GLU A 217 -6.98 -19.60 -13.47
CA GLU A 217 -8.13 -20.45 -13.16
C GLU A 217 -8.72 -20.11 -11.78
N GLU A 218 -7.92 -20.13 -10.70
CA GLU A 218 -8.43 -19.81 -9.36
C GLU A 218 -8.92 -18.37 -9.23
N VAL A 219 -8.29 -17.39 -9.89
CA VAL A 219 -8.78 -16.01 -9.94
C VAL A 219 -10.13 -15.94 -10.66
N ALA A 220 -10.27 -16.57 -11.83
CA ALA A 220 -11.53 -16.56 -12.57
C ALA A 220 -12.66 -17.25 -11.79
N HIS A 221 -12.35 -18.38 -11.16
CA HIS A 221 -13.23 -19.10 -10.24
C HIS A 221 -13.65 -18.25 -9.02
N PHE A 222 -12.69 -17.56 -8.40
CA PHE A 222 -12.91 -16.69 -7.25
C PHE A 222 -13.79 -15.49 -7.62
N LEU A 223 -13.45 -14.76 -8.68
CA LEU A 223 -14.24 -13.62 -9.17
C LEU A 223 -15.64 -14.07 -9.59
N THR A 224 -15.80 -15.22 -10.26
CA THR A 224 -17.14 -15.77 -10.60
C THR A 224 -18.02 -15.88 -9.35
N TYR A 225 -17.49 -16.41 -8.25
CA TYR A 225 -18.22 -16.62 -7.01
C TYR A 225 -18.49 -15.31 -6.25
N TYR A 226 -17.45 -14.53 -5.96
CA TYR A 226 -17.56 -13.34 -5.09
C TYR A 226 -18.18 -12.13 -5.81
N CYS A 227 -17.91 -11.95 -7.09
CA CYS A 227 -18.60 -10.94 -7.91
C CYS A 227 -20.02 -11.38 -8.30
N LYS A 228 -20.44 -12.61 -7.98
CA LYS A 228 -21.74 -13.20 -8.38
C LYS A 228 -21.96 -13.10 -9.90
N ALA A 229 -20.97 -13.48 -10.68
CA ALA A 229 -21.06 -13.41 -12.13
C ALA A 229 -22.16 -14.37 -12.65
N PRO A 230 -22.96 -13.97 -13.65
CA PRO A 230 -24.08 -14.78 -14.16
C PRO A 230 -23.62 -16.04 -14.91
N ALA A 231 -22.34 -16.11 -15.30
CA ALA A 231 -21.71 -17.26 -15.93
C ALA A 231 -20.24 -17.38 -15.46
N PRO A 232 -19.61 -18.57 -15.56
CA PRO A 232 -18.19 -18.75 -15.27
C PRO A 232 -17.31 -17.81 -16.09
N LEU A 233 -16.45 -17.07 -15.41
CA LEU A 233 -15.47 -16.19 -16.04
C LEU A 233 -14.35 -17.01 -16.68
N ASN A 234 -13.94 -16.64 -17.90
CA ASN A 234 -12.85 -17.30 -18.62
C ASN A 234 -11.46 -16.91 -18.03
N PRO A 235 -10.58 -17.86 -17.64
CA PRO A 235 -9.22 -17.56 -17.17
C PRO A 235 -8.29 -16.93 -18.23
N GLU A 236 -8.59 -17.04 -19.52
CA GLU A 236 -7.83 -16.33 -20.58
C GLU A 236 -8.06 -14.82 -20.60
N ASN A 237 -9.11 -14.35 -19.92
CA ASN A 237 -9.42 -12.93 -19.72
C ASN A 237 -8.74 -12.35 -18.46
N VAL A 238 -7.98 -13.17 -17.72
CA VAL A 238 -7.27 -12.77 -16.48
C VAL A 238 -5.82 -12.43 -16.78
N VAL A 239 -5.34 -11.30 -16.24
CA VAL A 239 -3.92 -10.93 -16.17
C VAL A 239 -3.55 -10.55 -14.74
N THR A 240 -2.41 -11.02 -14.22
CA THR A 240 -1.97 -10.72 -12.85
C THR A 240 -0.67 -9.94 -12.80
N LEU A 241 -0.65 -8.79 -12.13
CA LEU A 241 0.53 -7.95 -11.89
C LEU A 241 0.76 -7.74 -10.39
N ASN A 242 1.87 -7.09 -10.03
CA ASN A 242 2.32 -6.85 -8.66
C ASN A 242 1.54 -5.77 -7.88
N GLY A 243 0.20 -5.84 -7.96
CA GLY A 243 -0.80 -5.02 -7.27
C GLY A 243 -1.51 -4.01 -8.19
N CYS A 244 -2.66 -3.49 -7.75
CA CYS A 244 -3.51 -2.60 -8.56
C CYS A 244 -2.83 -1.30 -9.01
N GLY A 245 -1.83 -0.79 -8.27
CA GLY A 245 -1.05 0.37 -8.73
C GLY A 245 -0.34 0.11 -10.06
N SER A 246 0.25 -1.08 -10.23
CA SER A 246 0.90 -1.48 -11.49
C SER A 246 -0.11 -1.75 -12.60
N LEU A 247 -1.33 -2.19 -12.26
CA LEU A 247 -2.43 -2.31 -13.22
C LEU A 247 -2.89 -0.95 -13.74
N PHE A 248 -3.00 0.08 -12.87
CA PHE A 248 -3.25 1.45 -13.32
C PHE A 248 -2.14 1.98 -14.24
N SER A 249 -0.86 1.73 -13.90
CA SER A 249 0.29 2.10 -14.76
C SER A 249 0.23 1.40 -16.12
N ALA A 250 -0.02 0.09 -16.14
CA ALA A 250 -0.06 -0.71 -17.36
C ALA A 250 -1.28 -0.37 -18.24
N LEU A 251 -2.47 -0.21 -17.66
CA LEU A 251 -3.67 0.21 -18.40
C LEU A 251 -3.51 1.62 -18.98
N ALA A 252 -2.93 2.57 -18.24
CA ALA A 252 -2.64 3.89 -18.79
C ALA A 252 -1.65 3.82 -19.97
N ALA A 253 -0.60 2.99 -19.88
CA ALA A 253 0.36 2.80 -20.97
C ALA A 253 -0.20 2.06 -22.19
N VAL A 254 -1.24 1.23 -22.03
CA VAL A 254 -1.86 0.43 -23.10
C VAL A 254 -3.05 1.14 -23.76
N LEU A 255 -3.79 1.98 -23.02
CA LEU A 255 -5.04 2.59 -23.48
C LEU A 255 -4.91 4.05 -23.93
N CYS A 256 -3.76 4.69 -23.76
CA CYS A 256 -3.58 6.14 -23.95
C CYS A 256 -2.25 6.49 -24.62
N ASP A 257 -2.30 7.37 -25.62
CA ASP A 257 -1.13 8.06 -26.17
C ASP A 257 -0.71 9.23 -25.25
N SER A 258 0.53 9.72 -25.37
CA SER A 258 1.08 10.74 -24.45
C SER A 258 0.33 12.09 -24.38
N SER A 259 -0.58 12.39 -25.31
CA SER A 259 -1.47 13.56 -25.28
C SER A 259 -2.87 13.29 -24.70
N ASP A 260 -3.17 12.04 -24.36
CA ASP A 260 -4.47 11.62 -23.85
C ASP A 260 -4.62 11.83 -22.33
N SER A 261 -5.84 11.63 -21.87
CA SER A 261 -6.24 11.78 -20.48
C SER A 261 -7.32 10.78 -20.06
N ILE A 262 -7.47 10.63 -18.76
CA ILE A 262 -8.42 9.70 -18.13
C ILE A 262 -9.35 10.48 -17.18
N LEU A 263 -10.65 10.23 -17.30
CA LEU A 263 -11.70 10.84 -16.49
C LEU A 263 -11.81 10.11 -15.14
N ILE A 264 -11.93 10.83 -14.03
CA ILE A 264 -12.15 10.25 -12.69
C ILE A 264 -12.94 11.22 -11.79
N ALA A 265 -13.72 10.72 -10.84
CA ALA A 265 -14.48 11.58 -9.92
C ALA A 265 -13.66 11.95 -8.68
N THR A 266 -13.89 13.14 -8.08
CA THR A 266 -13.14 13.62 -6.90
C THR A 266 -14.05 13.82 -5.69
N PRO A 267 -13.66 13.40 -4.46
CA PRO A 267 -12.33 12.90 -4.08
C PRO A 267 -12.07 11.46 -4.56
N PHE A 268 -10.80 11.05 -4.66
CA PHE A 268 -10.40 9.66 -4.94
C PHE A 268 -9.06 9.33 -4.26
N TYR A 269 -8.65 8.06 -4.31
CA TYR A 269 -7.33 7.63 -3.83
C TYR A 269 -6.17 8.26 -4.64
N GLY A 270 -5.49 9.26 -4.08
CA GLY A 270 -4.44 10.02 -4.76
C GLY A 270 -3.26 9.22 -5.33
N GLY A 271 -3.04 7.98 -4.88
CA GLY A 271 -2.06 7.07 -5.48
C GLY A 271 -2.36 6.70 -6.94
N ILE A 272 -3.61 6.79 -7.39
CA ILE A 272 -4.00 6.59 -8.80
C ILE A 272 -3.31 7.63 -9.69
N THR A 273 -3.21 8.89 -9.23
CA THR A 273 -2.48 9.95 -9.94
C THR A 273 -1.01 9.56 -10.14
N GLN A 274 -0.35 9.05 -9.09
CA GLN A 274 1.03 8.57 -9.17
C GLN A 274 1.17 7.40 -10.16
N SER A 275 0.36 6.35 -9.99
CA SER A 275 0.43 5.15 -10.85
C SER A 275 0.27 5.46 -12.33
N ILE A 276 -0.64 6.36 -12.69
CA ILE A 276 -0.88 6.75 -14.08
C ILE A 276 0.25 7.69 -14.55
N PHE A 277 0.49 8.79 -13.85
CA PHE A 277 1.38 9.85 -14.31
C PHE A 277 2.86 9.45 -14.35
N LEU A 278 3.39 8.80 -13.31
CA LEU A 278 4.84 8.54 -13.19
C LEU A 278 5.36 7.59 -14.29
N TYR A 279 4.53 6.65 -14.74
CA TYR A 279 4.89 5.66 -15.75
C TYR A 279 4.60 6.15 -17.18
N SER A 280 3.39 6.69 -17.40
CA SER A 280 2.87 6.98 -18.75
C SER A 280 2.82 8.47 -19.12
N GLY A 281 2.97 9.38 -18.15
CA GLY A 281 2.80 10.83 -18.33
C GLY A 281 1.34 11.30 -18.48
N ILE A 282 0.39 10.36 -18.53
CA ILE A 282 -1.05 10.62 -18.72
C ILE A 282 -1.61 11.46 -17.57
N LYS A 283 -2.51 12.39 -17.92
CA LYS A 283 -3.15 13.31 -16.98
C LYS A 283 -4.56 12.86 -16.65
N LEU A 284 -5.01 13.21 -15.45
CA LEU A 284 -6.38 13.01 -15.02
C LEU A 284 -7.22 14.27 -15.30
N VAL A 285 -8.35 14.08 -15.99
CA VAL A 285 -9.45 15.05 -16.05
C VAL A 285 -10.39 14.67 -14.91
N TYR A 286 -10.67 15.59 -13.98
CA TYR A 286 -11.46 15.21 -12.82
C TYR A 286 -12.87 15.81 -12.76
N VAL A 287 -13.87 14.97 -12.47
CA VAL A 287 -15.27 15.35 -12.22
C VAL A 287 -15.39 15.83 -10.77
N HIS A 288 -15.68 17.12 -10.56
CA HIS A 288 -15.93 17.65 -9.23
C HIS A 288 -17.22 17.06 -8.64
N LEU A 289 -17.17 16.61 -7.38
CA LEU A 289 -18.36 16.19 -6.63
C LEU A 289 -18.48 17.06 -5.37
N GLU A 290 -19.70 17.54 -5.08
CA GLU A 290 -19.96 18.45 -3.97
C GLU A 290 -20.41 17.68 -2.72
N SER A 291 -19.94 18.12 -1.55
CA SER A 291 -20.42 17.60 -0.26
C SER A 291 -21.83 18.07 0.12
N LYS A 292 -22.37 19.10 -0.55
CA LYS A 292 -23.71 19.63 -0.31
C LYS A 292 -24.74 18.87 -1.14
N VAL A 293 -25.79 18.40 -0.48
CA VAL A 293 -26.99 17.82 -1.12
C VAL A 293 -27.82 18.96 -1.73
N SER A 294 -28.10 18.90 -3.03
CA SER A 294 -28.76 19.96 -3.79
C SER A 294 -30.25 19.72 -4.07
N GLY A 295 -30.80 18.57 -3.65
CA GLY A 295 -32.21 18.23 -3.84
C GLY A 295 -32.64 17.00 -3.05
N SER A 296 -33.94 16.71 -3.02
CA SER A 296 -34.50 15.51 -2.39
C SER A 296 -34.04 14.25 -3.12
N GLY A 297 -33.30 13.37 -2.44
CA GLY A 297 -32.85 12.07 -2.97
C GLY A 297 -31.41 12.03 -3.49
N SER A 298 -30.68 13.14 -3.50
CA SER A 298 -29.23 13.10 -3.76
C SER A 298 -28.39 12.90 -2.49
N ARG A 299 -27.18 12.38 -2.63
CA ARG A 299 -26.23 12.15 -1.52
C ARG A 299 -24.98 13.03 -1.63
N PRO A 300 -24.28 13.33 -0.52
CA PRO A 300 -22.98 13.98 -0.57
C PRO A 300 -22.02 13.25 -1.51
N PHE A 301 -21.31 14.00 -2.34
CA PHE A 301 -20.37 13.49 -3.34
C PHE A 301 -20.96 12.52 -4.38
N GLN A 302 -22.26 12.62 -4.69
CA GLN A 302 -22.85 11.77 -5.74
C GLN A 302 -22.30 12.10 -7.14
N LEU A 303 -21.75 11.09 -7.81
CA LEU A 303 -21.44 11.09 -9.24
C LEU A 303 -22.74 10.94 -10.04
N THR A 304 -22.89 11.69 -11.12
CA THR A 304 -24.04 11.58 -12.04
C THR A 304 -23.56 11.63 -13.48
N VAL A 305 -24.34 11.04 -14.40
CA VAL A 305 -24.09 11.12 -15.84
C VAL A 305 -24.01 12.57 -16.32
N GLN A 306 -24.84 13.48 -15.80
CA GLN A 306 -24.78 14.90 -16.15
C GLN A 306 -23.40 15.51 -15.85
N LYS A 307 -22.81 15.23 -14.68
CA LYS A 307 -21.46 15.73 -14.33
C LYS A 307 -20.37 15.13 -15.21
N LEU A 308 -20.51 13.85 -15.58
CA LEU A 308 -19.62 13.17 -16.52
C LEU A 308 -19.69 13.83 -17.92
N GLU A 309 -20.89 14.03 -18.46
CA GLU A 309 -21.13 14.71 -19.75
C GLU A 309 -20.55 16.13 -19.76
N THR A 310 -20.87 16.97 -18.76
CA THR A 310 -20.35 18.34 -18.67
C THR A 310 -18.83 18.39 -18.55
N THR A 311 -18.21 17.50 -17.76
CA THR A 311 -16.75 17.47 -17.59
C THR A 311 -16.05 17.00 -18.86
N LEU A 312 -16.57 15.96 -19.52
CA LEU A 312 -16.05 15.45 -20.78
C LEU A 312 -16.14 16.47 -21.92
N GLN A 313 -17.27 17.17 -22.02
CA GLN A 313 -17.47 18.24 -23.00
C GLN A 313 -16.48 19.38 -22.79
N ALA A 314 -16.36 19.90 -21.56
CA ALA A 314 -15.41 20.97 -21.24
C ALA A 314 -13.94 20.55 -21.46
N ALA A 315 -13.60 19.27 -21.27
CA ALA A 315 -12.27 18.74 -21.57
C ALA A 315 -11.99 18.70 -23.08
N ARG A 316 -12.96 18.25 -23.89
CA ARG A 316 -12.87 18.26 -25.37
C ARG A 316 -12.73 19.68 -25.93
N GLU A 317 -13.48 20.64 -25.39
CA GLU A 317 -13.38 22.06 -25.75
C GLU A 317 -12.01 22.67 -25.40
N GLN A 318 -11.34 22.16 -24.35
CA GLN A 318 -9.95 22.49 -24.00
C GLN A 318 -8.92 21.69 -24.81
N GLY A 319 -9.32 20.98 -25.87
CA GLY A 319 -8.45 20.19 -26.74
C GLY A 319 -7.96 18.88 -26.12
N SER A 320 -8.56 18.43 -25.02
CA SER A 320 -8.16 17.19 -24.34
C SER A 320 -8.84 15.97 -24.95
N SER A 321 -8.03 15.00 -25.38
CA SER A 321 -8.48 13.67 -25.78
C SER A 321 -8.65 12.81 -24.53
N VAL A 322 -9.89 12.45 -24.19
CA VAL A 322 -10.22 11.58 -23.07
C VAL A 322 -10.43 10.16 -23.60
N LYS A 323 -9.71 9.16 -23.07
CA LYS A 323 -9.77 7.76 -23.54
C LYS A 323 -10.47 6.80 -22.59
N ALA A 324 -10.42 7.07 -21.29
CA ALA A 324 -10.98 6.18 -20.28
C ALA A 324 -11.71 6.94 -19.15
N LEU A 325 -12.53 6.22 -18.41
CA LEU A 325 -13.17 6.60 -17.15
C LEU A 325 -12.73 5.61 -16.06
N ILE A 326 -12.28 6.12 -14.91
CA ILE A 326 -12.03 5.31 -13.72
C ILE A 326 -13.24 5.40 -12.79
N LEU A 327 -13.74 4.24 -12.36
CA LEU A 327 -14.74 4.08 -11.31
C LEU A 327 -14.13 3.27 -10.17
N ILE A 328 -14.38 3.66 -8.92
CA ILE A 328 -13.89 2.96 -7.72
C ILE A 328 -15.12 2.52 -6.92
N ASN A 329 -15.29 1.22 -6.73
CA ASN A 329 -16.51 0.65 -6.13
C ASN A 329 -16.21 -0.65 -5.36
N PRO A 330 -16.28 -0.69 -4.02
CA PRO A 330 -16.60 0.42 -3.11
C PRO A 330 -15.59 1.58 -3.14
N HIS A 331 -16.09 2.79 -2.90
CA HIS A 331 -15.41 4.04 -3.22
C HIS A 331 -14.42 4.49 -2.13
N ASN A 332 -13.15 4.67 -2.50
CA ASN A 332 -12.10 5.23 -1.65
C ASN A 332 -11.88 6.72 -2.01
N PRO A 333 -12.11 7.70 -1.10
CA PRO A 333 -12.12 7.60 0.37
C PRO A 333 -13.49 7.74 1.06
N LEU A 334 -14.61 7.51 0.35
CA LEU A 334 -15.95 7.85 0.86
C LEU A 334 -16.65 6.71 1.61
N GLY A 335 -16.37 5.46 1.24
CA GLY A 335 -17.08 4.26 1.72
C GLY A 335 -18.42 4.03 1.00
N ASP A 336 -18.78 4.90 0.06
CA ASP A 336 -19.95 4.76 -0.80
C ASP A 336 -19.84 3.50 -1.68
N VAL A 337 -20.99 2.88 -1.96
CA VAL A 337 -21.14 1.80 -2.94
C VAL A 337 -22.08 2.30 -4.03
N TYR A 338 -21.71 2.13 -5.30
CA TYR A 338 -22.61 2.46 -6.41
C TYR A 338 -23.73 1.41 -6.49
N SER A 339 -24.96 1.89 -6.68
CA SER A 339 -26.06 0.99 -7.02
C SER A 339 -25.86 0.37 -8.42
N ALA A 340 -26.53 -0.75 -8.68
CA ALA A 340 -26.45 -1.40 -9.99
C ALA A 340 -26.96 -0.51 -11.14
N SER A 341 -27.94 0.38 -10.90
CA SER A 341 -28.40 1.33 -11.94
C SER A 341 -27.38 2.44 -12.17
N GLU A 342 -26.78 3.02 -11.12
CA GLU A 342 -25.72 4.02 -11.26
C GLU A 342 -24.53 3.46 -12.04
N MET A 343 -24.09 2.24 -11.71
CA MET A 343 -23.02 1.56 -12.45
C MET A 343 -23.38 1.38 -13.93
N LEU A 344 -24.60 0.90 -14.23
CA LEU A 344 -25.07 0.72 -15.61
C LEU A 344 -25.16 2.05 -16.37
N GLU A 345 -25.63 3.12 -15.74
CA GLU A 345 -25.70 4.47 -16.29
C GLU A 345 -24.31 5.03 -16.64
N PHE A 346 -23.30 4.79 -15.79
CA PHE A 346 -21.91 5.21 -16.04
C PHE A 346 -21.26 4.40 -17.18
N LEU A 347 -21.56 3.10 -17.29
CA LEU A 347 -21.08 2.25 -18.39
C LEU A 347 -21.72 2.62 -19.73
N GLU A 348 -23.04 2.86 -19.76
CA GLU A 348 -23.72 3.35 -20.97
C GLU A 348 -23.27 4.77 -21.35
N PHE A 349 -22.93 5.63 -20.39
CA PHE A 349 -22.23 6.90 -20.67
C PHE A 349 -20.89 6.67 -21.37
N ALA A 350 -20.02 5.82 -20.81
CA ALA A 350 -18.71 5.56 -21.38
C ALA A 350 -18.79 5.01 -22.81
N LYS A 351 -19.70 4.06 -23.04
CA LYS A 351 -19.99 3.47 -24.35
C LYS A 351 -20.45 4.51 -25.38
N ARG A 352 -21.39 5.40 -25.05
CA ARG A 352 -21.82 6.49 -25.96
C ARG A 352 -20.64 7.34 -26.45
N HIS A 353 -19.62 7.50 -25.61
CA HIS A 353 -18.43 8.29 -25.91
C HIS A 353 -17.21 7.45 -26.33
N SER A 354 -17.38 6.14 -26.56
CA SER A 354 -16.30 5.19 -26.88
C SER A 354 -15.13 5.19 -25.89
N LEU A 355 -15.38 5.51 -24.62
CA LEU A 355 -14.41 5.47 -23.55
C LEU A 355 -14.20 4.05 -23.04
N HIS A 356 -12.96 3.71 -22.68
CA HIS A 356 -12.68 2.59 -21.78
C HIS A 356 -13.21 2.89 -20.38
N VAL A 357 -13.55 1.85 -19.62
CA VAL A 357 -13.89 1.94 -18.20
C VAL A 357 -12.98 1.02 -17.41
N ILE A 358 -12.29 1.60 -16.44
CA ILE A 358 -11.45 0.88 -15.49
C ILE A 358 -12.21 0.90 -14.16
N VAL A 359 -12.72 -0.26 -13.74
CA VAL A 359 -13.48 -0.41 -12.50
C VAL A 359 -12.59 -1.04 -11.43
N ASP A 360 -12.19 -0.26 -10.44
CA ASP A 360 -11.40 -0.72 -9.29
C ASP A 360 -12.33 -1.20 -8.17
N GLU A 361 -12.41 -2.52 -8.01
CA GLU A 361 -13.24 -3.21 -7.02
C GLU A 361 -12.39 -3.82 -5.88
N ILE A 362 -11.19 -3.28 -5.60
CA ILE A 362 -10.26 -3.75 -4.56
C ILE A 362 -10.83 -3.87 -3.13
N TYR A 363 -12.01 -3.29 -2.86
CA TYR A 363 -12.73 -3.36 -1.59
C TYR A 363 -14.00 -4.23 -1.63
N MET A 364 -14.20 -5.06 -2.68
CA MET A 364 -15.45 -5.80 -2.90
C MET A 364 -15.82 -6.76 -1.75
N LEU A 365 -14.84 -7.29 -1.01
CA LEU A 365 -15.07 -8.11 0.19
C LEU A 365 -15.01 -7.32 1.50
N SER A 366 -14.75 -6.01 1.43
CA SER A 366 -14.69 -5.08 2.57
C SER A 366 -16.00 -4.31 2.78
N VAL A 367 -17.14 -4.84 2.33
CA VAL A 367 -18.49 -4.31 2.60
C VAL A 367 -19.09 -5.09 3.76
N PHE A 368 -19.28 -4.41 4.89
CA PHE A 368 -19.58 -5.02 6.19
C PHE A 368 -20.90 -4.54 6.82
N ASP A 369 -21.56 -3.56 6.22
CA ASP A 369 -22.89 -3.10 6.59
C ASP A 369 -23.95 -3.95 5.89
N GLU A 370 -24.76 -4.65 6.67
CA GLU A 370 -25.81 -5.57 6.18
C GLU A 370 -26.95 -4.85 5.44
N SER A 371 -27.06 -3.52 5.58
CA SER A 371 -28.01 -2.70 4.80
C SER A 371 -27.47 -2.26 3.43
N ALA A 372 -26.15 -2.35 3.21
CA ALA A 372 -25.51 -1.99 1.95
C ALA A 372 -25.34 -3.23 1.06
N THR A 373 -25.97 -3.23 -0.12
CA THR A 373 -25.76 -4.30 -1.10
C THR A 373 -24.71 -3.88 -2.14
N PHE A 374 -23.57 -4.56 -2.13
CA PHE A 374 -22.58 -4.43 -3.19
C PHE A 374 -22.93 -5.29 -4.41
N HIS A 375 -22.85 -4.65 -5.57
CA HIS A 375 -22.93 -5.28 -6.88
C HIS A 375 -21.62 -5.01 -7.62
N SER A 376 -20.86 -6.07 -7.89
CA SER A 376 -19.73 -5.99 -8.81
C SER A 376 -20.24 -5.67 -10.21
N VAL A 377 -19.47 -4.93 -10.99
CA VAL A 377 -19.74 -4.75 -12.43
C VAL A 377 -19.81 -6.10 -13.18
N LEU A 378 -19.13 -7.14 -12.69
CA LEU A 378 -19.19 -8.50 -13.25
C LEU A 378 -20.47 -9.26 -12.88
N SER A 379 -21.31 -8.75 -11.96
CA SER A 379 -22.64 -9.31 -11.65
C SER A 379 -23.71 -8.98 -12.69
N LEU A 380 -23.45 -8.02 -13.58
CA LEU A 380 -24.39 -7.62 -14.62
C LEU A 380 -24.59 -8.74 -15.65
N GLU A 381 -25.84 -9.06 -15.99
CA GLU A 381 -26.19 -10.06 -17.03
C GLU A 381 -25.49 -9.78 -18.37
N LYS A 382 -25.28 -8.48 -18.68
CA LYS A 382 -24.57 -8.02 -19.87
C LYS A 382 -23.90 -6.68 -19.60
N LEU A 383 -22.59 -6.62 -19.84
CA LEU A 383 -21.85 -5.35 -19.89
C LEU A 383 -22.27 -4.54 -21.13
N PRO A 384 -22.53 -3.22 -21.02
CA PRO A 384 -22.84 -2.34 -22.15
C PRO A 384 -21.84 -2.44 -23.31
N ASP A 385 -20.55 -2.42 -22.98
CA ASP A 385 -19.43 -2.66 -23.89
C ASP A 385 -18.38 -3.54 -23.19
N PRO A 386 -18.40 -4.87 -23.42
CA PRO A 386 -17.44 -5.79 -22.82
C PRO A 386 -16.00 -5.61 -23.33
N GLN A 387 -15.81 -5.00 -24.51
CA GLN A 387 -14.49 -4.77 -25.11
C GLN A 387 -13.80 -3.51 -24.57
N ARG A 388 -14.55 -2.63 -23.89
CA ARG A 388 -14.06 -1.42 -23.24
C ARG A 388 -14.20 -1.42 -21.72
N THR A 389 -14.79 -2.45 -21.11
CA THR A 389 -14.93 -2.55 -19.64
C THR A 389 -13.88 -3.48 -19.06
N HIS A 390 -13.06 -2.96 -18.14
CA HIS A 390 -11.93 -3.66 -17.54
C HIS A 390 -12.03 -3.57 -16.01
N VAL A 391 -11.92 -4.72 -15.33
CA VAL A 391 -12.21 -4.83 -13.89
C VAL A 391 -10.93 -5.18 -13.15
N MET A 392 -10.63 -4.43 -12.10
CA MET A 392 -9.46 -4.61 -11.26
C MET A 392 -9.87 -5.07 -9.87
N TRP A 393 -9.18 -6.08 -9.36
CA TRP A 393 -9.27 -6.51 -7.96
C TRP A 393 -7.88 -6.87 -7.43
N GLY A 394 -7.65 -6.73 -6.13
CA GLY A 394 -6.37 -7.08 -5.52
C GLY A 394 -6.46 -7.39 -4.03
N ILE A 395 -5.60 -8.30 -3.58
CA ILE A 395 -5.62 -8.86 -2.23
C ILE A 395 -5.30 -7.82 -1.13
N SER A 396 -4.66 -6.71 -1.49
CA SER A 396 -4.02 -5.76 -0.56
C SER A 396 -4.95 -5.08 0.45
N LYS A 397 -6.27 -5.09 0.23
CA LYS A 397 -7.27 -4.42 1.10
C LYS A 397 -8.20 -5.44 1.74
N ASP A 398 -8.90 -6.20 0.90
CA ASP A 398 -9.85 -7.23 1.32
C ASP A 398 -9.25 -8.30 2.25
N PHE A 399 -7.97 -8.64 2.07
CA PHE A 399 -7.29 -9.69 2.85
C PHE A 399 -6.14 -9.18 3.73
N ALA A 400 -6.05 -7.87 4.04
CA ALA A 400 -5.04 -7.36 5.00
C ALA A 400 -3.57 -7.70 4.67
N VAL A 401 -3.19 -7.86 3.39
CA VAL A 401 -1.83 -8.27 2.98
C VAL A 401 -1.26 -7.38 1.86
N SER A 402 -1.17 -6.09 2.15
CA SER A 402 -0.62 -5.03 1.27
C SER A 402 0.75 -5.39 0.67
N GLY A 403 1.63 -5.96 1.49
CA GLY A 403 3.01 -6.33 1.15
C GLY A 403 3.18 -7.54 0.23
N ILE A 404 2.15 -8.37 0.00
CA ILE A 404 2.24 -9.52 -0.93
C ILE A 404 2.32 -9.07 -2.40
N ARG A 405 1.89 -7.85 -2.70
CA ARG A 405 1.93 -7.27 -4.05
C ARG A 405 1.23 -8.15 -5.09
N PHE A 406 -0.07 -8.39 -4.93
CA PHE A 406 -0.88 -9.13 -5.90
C PHE A 406 -2.12 -8.35 -6.33
N GLY A 407 -2.32 -8.25 -7.65
CA GLY A 407 -3.47 -7.61 -8.29
C GLY A 407 -3.84 -8.33 -9.58
N THR A 408 -5.12 -8.27 -9.92
CA THR A 408 -5.76 -8.98 -11.03
C THR A 408 -6.53 -8.00 -11.90
N LEU A 409 -6.43 -8.21 -13.21
CA LEU A 409 -7.23 -7.55 -14.23
C LEU A 409 -8.10 -8.61 -14.91
N TYR A 410 -9.39 -8.34 -15.00
CA TYR A 410 -10.32 -9.09 -15.84
C TYR A 410 -10.77 -8.21 -17.02
N SER A 411 -10.55 -8.67 -18.25
CA SER A 411 -10.92 -7.96 -19.48
C SER A 411 -11.33 -8.95 -20.56
N GLN A 412 -12.48 -8.72 -21.21
CA GLN A 412 -12.89 -9.54 -22.38
C GLN A 412 -12.21 -9.09 -23.68
N ASN A 413 -11.44 -8.01 -23.64
CA ASN A 413 -10.61 -7.54 -24.73
C ASN A 413 -9.22 -8.16 -24.63
N GLN A 414 -8.92 -9.08 -25.56
CA GLN A 414 -7.66 -9.82 -25.58
C GLN A 414 -6.47 -8.94 -26.01
N ASP A 415 -6.67 -7.90 -26.82
CA ASP A 415 -5.60 -6.97 -27.18
C ASP A 415 -5.13 -6.18 -25.94
N VAL A 416 -6.07 -5.75 -25.09
CA VAL A 416 -5.77 -5.14 -23.79
C VAL A 416 -5.09 -6.14 -22.86
N CYS A 417 -5.55 -7.40 -22.78
CA CYS A 417 -4.88 -8.44 -21.99
C CYS A 417 -3.44 -8.65 -22.45
N ASN A 418 -3.19 -8.74 -23.76
CA ASN A 418 -1.87 -8.98 -24.34
C ASN A 418 -0.94 -7.76 -24.17
N GLY A 419 -1.46 -6.54 -24.30
CA GLY A 419 -0.73 -5.31 -24.02
C GLY A 419 -0.30 -5.20 -22.55
N VAL A 420 -1.21 -5.46 -21.61
CA VAL A 420 -0.91 -5.45 -20.17
C VAL A 420 0.04 -6.59 -19.79
N ALA A 421 -0.14 -7.78 -20.35
CA ALA A 421 0.76 -8.92 -20.14
C ALA A 421 2.17 -8.62 -20.66
N SER A 422 2.33 -7.88 -21.77
CA SER A 422 3.65 -7.48 -22.28
C SER A 422 4.45 -6.61 -21.27
N LEU A 423 3.76 -5.91 -20.36
CA LEU A 423 4.37 -5.14 -19.26
C LEU A 423 4.63 -5.96 -17.99
N CYS A 424 4.23 -7.24 -17.96
CA CYS A 424 4.51 -8.16 -16.84
C CYS A 424 6.00 -8.38 -16.61
N TYR A 425 6.86 -8.18 -17.62
CA TYR A 425 8.32 -8.21 -17.43
C TYR A 425 8.81 -7.22 -16.35
N PHE A 426 8.13 -6.07 -16.18
CA PHE A 426 8.43 -5.07 -15.15
C PHE A 426 7.58 -5.22 -13.88
N HIS A 427 6.41 -5.84 -14.01
CA HIS A 427 5.35 -5.84 -12.99
C HIS A 427 4.92 -7.25 -12.55
N GLY A 428 5.71 -8.27 -12.85
CA GLY A 428 5.37 -9.67 -12.60
C GLY A 428 5.28 -10.03 -11.12
N VAL A 429 4.51 -11.07 -10.85
CA VAL A 429 4.37 -11.71 -9.53
C VAL A 429 5.24 -12.96 -9.53
N CYS A 430 6.08 -13.18 -8.52
CA CYS A 430 6.93 -14.37 -8.47
C CYS A 430 6.11 -15.67 -8.30
N GLY A 431 6.58 -16.78 -8.87
CA GLY A 431 5.81 -18.05 -8.93
C GLY A 431 5.39 -18.59 -7.56
N THR A 432 6.22 -18.40 -6.52
CA THR A 432 5.89 -18.79 -5.14
C THR A 432 4.75 -17.95 -4.52
N VAL A 433 4.67 -16.65 -4.85
CA VAL A 433 3.49 -15.83 -4.48
C VAL A 433 2.28 -16.23 -5.32
N GLN A 434 2.44 -16.47 -6.62
CA GLN A 434 1.33 -16.93 -7.47
C GLN A 434 0.71 -18.23 -6.94
N PHE A 435 1.54 -19.20 -6.52
CA PHE A 435 1.09 -20.42 -5.86
C PHE A 435 0.34 -20.15 -4.55
N LYS A 436 0.91 -19.32 -3.65
CA LYS A 436 0.22 -18.89 -2.41
C LYS A 436 -1.14 -18.27 -2.68
N MET A 437 -1.25 -17.42 -3.70
CA MET A 437 -2.52 -16.78 -4.05
C MET A 437 -3.52 -17.81 -4.57
N ALA A 438 -3.12 -18.73 -5.46
CA ALA A 438 -4.01 -19.79 -5.93
C ALA A 438 -4.56 -20.66 -4.78
N GLN A 439 -3.72 -21.07 -3.82
CA GLN A 439 -4.17 -21.83 -2.65
C GLN A 439 -5.14 -21.02 -1.76
N LEU A 440 -4.86 -19.74 -1.53
CA LEU A 440 -5.75 -18.89 -0.73
C LEU A 440 -7.11 -18.68 -1.39
N LEU A 441 -7.14 -18.40 -2.69
CA LEU A 441 -8.38 -18.11 -3.44
C LEU A 441 -9.25 -19.37 -3.63
N ARG A 442 -8.62 -20.55 -3.68
CA ARG A 442 -9.28 -21.87 -3.70
C ARG A 442 -10.00 -22.18 -2.38
N ASP A 443 -9.45 -21.76 -1.24
CA ASP A 443 -9.95 -22.08 0.11
C ASP A 443 -11.19 -21.26 0.52
N ARG A 444 -12.26 -21.40 -0.25
CA ARG A 444 -13.51 -20.65 -0.06
C ARG A 444 -14.18 -20.94 1.27
N ASP A 445 -14.01 -22.13 1.84
CA ASP A 445 -14.59 -22.45 3.14
C ASP A 445 -13.90 -21.66 4.25
N TRP A 446 -12.57 -21.61 4.28
CA TRP A 446 -11.88 -20.74 5.22
C TRP A 446 -12.23 -19.26 5.00
N ILE A 447 -12.28 -18.80 3.74
CA ILE A 447 -12.64 -17.41 3.43
C ILE A 447 -14.04 -17.05 3.96
N ASN A 448 -15.06 -17.84 3.62
CA ASN A 448 -16.46 -17.54 3.96
C ASN A 448 -16.82 -17.84 5.42
N GLN A 449 -16.28 -18.92 6.00
CA GLN A 449 -16.67 -19.41 7.32
C GLN A 449 -15.81 -18.82 8.44
N VAL A 450 -14.56 -18.43 8.14
CA VAL A 450 -13.61 -17.85 9.13
C VAL A 450 -13.29 -16.40 8.78
N TYR A 451 -12.62 -16.16 7.65
CA TYR A 451 -11.96 -14.87 7.39
C TYR A 451 -12.95 -13.71 7.28
N LEU A 452 -13.91 -13.78 6.35
CA LEU A 452 -14.84 -12.67 6.10
C LEU A 452 -15.73 -12.37 7.31
N ARG A 453 -16.17 -13.40 8.04
CA ARG A 453 -16.96 -13.20 9.27
C ARG A 453 -16.19 -12.41 10.33
N VAL A 454 -14.93 -12.79 10.58
CA VAL A 454 -14.09 -12.10 11.57
C VAL A 454 -13.68 -10.71 11.05
N ASN A 455 -13.32 -10.58 9.78
CA ASN A 455 -12.98 -9.30 9.16
C ASN A 455 -14.16 -8.31 9.23
N HIS A 456 -15.36 -8.70 8.81
CA HIS A 456 -16.56 -7.86 8.89
C HIS A 456 -16.95 -7.52 10.33
N ALA A 457 -16.80 -8.45 11.29
CA ALA A 457 -17.06 -8.18 12.69
C ALA A 457 -16.06 -7.16 13.27
N ARG A 458 -14.76 -7.32 13.00
CA ARG A 458 -13.70 -6.40 13.44
C ARG A 458 -13.81 -5.02 12.77
N LEU A 459 -14.13 -4.98 11.47
CA LEU A 459 -14.39 -3.74 10.73
C LEU A 459 -15.61 -2.98 11.27
N ARG A 460 -16.72 -3.68 11.53
CA ARG A 460 -17.90 -3.09 12.20
C ARG A 460 -17.57 -2.55 13.57
N ALA A 461 -16.84 -3.30 14.40
CA ALA A 461 -16.45 -2.84 15.74
C ALA A 461 -15.56 -1.59 15.68
N ALA A 462 -14.55 -1.57 14.80
CA ALA A 462 -13.67 -0.42 14.63
C ALA A 462 -14.41 0.82 14.09
N GLN A 463 -15.26 0.65 13.07
CA GLN A 463 -16.07 1.73 12.52
C GLN A 463 -17.07 2.27 13.55
N ALA A 464 -17.76 1.39 14.28
CA ALA A 464 -18.72 1.77 15.32
C ALA A 464 -18.05 2.55 16.46
N TYR A 465 -16.88 2.10 16.94
CA TYR A 465 -16.10 2.78 17.98
C TYR A 465 -15.70 4.20 17.56
N VAL A 466 -15.06 4.35 16.39
CA VAL A 466 -14.66 5.68 15.89
C VAL A 466 -15.90 6.56 15.62
N ALA A 467 -16.98 5.99 15.09
CA ALA A 467 -18.23 6.72 14.87
C ALA A 467 -18.91 7.18 16.17
N GLU A 468 -18.83 6.40 17.25
CA GLU A 468 -19.35 6.77 18.57
C GLU A 468 -18.54 7.91 19.20
N GLU A 469 -17.21 7.80 19.19
CA GLU A 469 -16.32 8.88 19.62
C GLU A 469 -16.62 10.18 18.85
N LEU A 470 -16.67 10.14 17.51
CA LEU A 470 -16.97 11.34 16.71
C LEU A 470 -18.33 11.97 17.04
N ARG A 471 -19.35 11.16 17.34
CA ARG A 471 -20.66 11.66 17.81
C ARG A 471 -20.54 12.32 19.19
N ALA A 472 -19.84 11.71 20.14
CA ALA A 472 -19.62 12.26 21.48
C ALA A 472 -18.83 13.59 21.44
N LEU A 473 -17.93 13.72 20.47
CA LEU A 473 -17.15 14.93 20.17
C LEU A 473 -17.91 15.95 19.28
N GLY A 474 -19.13 15.61 18.83
CA GLY A 474 -19.97 16.43 17.97
C GLY A 474 -19.35 16.71 16.59
N VAL A 475 -18.40 15.90 16.12
CA VAL A 475 -17.73 16.04 14.83
C VAL A 475 -18.59 15.38 13.76
N PRO A 476 -19.02 16.07 12.69
CA PRO A 476 -19.77 15.42 11.61
C PRO A 476 -18.87 14.52 10.75
N PHE A 477 -19.43 13.45 10.20
CA PHE A 477 -18.75 12.52 9.30
C PHE A 477 -19.76 11.78 8.42
N LEU A 478 -19.30 11.20 7.30
CA LEU A 478 -20.08 10.25 6.52
C LEU A 478 -19.88 8.86 7.15
N ASN A 479 -20.95 8.32 7.74
CA ASN A 479 -20.98 6.93 8.17
C ASN A 479 -21.32 6.05 6.97
N ARG A 480 -20.41 5.15 6.59
CA ARG A 480 -20.53 4.26 5.43
C ARG A 480 -19.97 2.87 5.71
N GLY A 481 -20.61 1.88 5.10
CA GLY A 481 -20.47 0.47 5.42
C GLY A 481 -19.41 -0.33 4.64
N ALA A 482 -18.50 0.36 3.95
CA ALA A 482 -17.52 -0.28 3.08
C ALA A 482 -16.12 0.34 3.19
N GLY A 483 -15.11 -0.47 2.90
CA GLY A 483 -13.71 -0.08 3.08
C GLY A 483 -13.30 -0.20 4.54
N PHE A 484 -12.46 0.72 5.02
CA PHE A 484 -12.03 0.78 6.43
C PHE A 484 -11.51 2.17 6.81
N PHE A 485 -12.23 3.18 6.34
CA PHE A 485 -11.96 4.60 6.55
C PHE A 485 -13.29 5.32 6.80
N ILE A 486 -13.24 6.48 7.46
CA ILE A 486 -14.41 7.32 7.73
C ILE A 486 -14.09 8.71 7.17
N TRP A 487 -15.01 9.28 6.40
CA TRP A 487 -14.86 10.61 5.83
C TRP A 487 -15.35 11.68 6.82
N ILE A 488 -14.43 12.39 7.45
CA ILE A 488 -14.71 13.30 8.57
C ILE A 488 -14.77 14.76 8.09
N ASP A 489 -15.75 15.52 8.60
CA ASP A 489 -15.98 16.90 8.26
C ASP A 489 -15.43 17.85 9.34
N PHE A 490 -14.23 18.36 9.09
CA PHE A 490 -13.61 19.36 9.95
C PHE A 490 -13.91 20.82 9.56
N ARG A 491 -14.80 21.10 8.59
CA ARG A 491 -15.03 22.47 8.10
C ARG A 491 -15.42 23.47 9.18
N LYS A 492 -16.07 23.01 10.27
CA LYS A 492 -16.43 23.84 11.43
C LYS A 492 -15.25 24.27 12.33
N TYR A 493 -14.06 23.70 12.12
CA TYR A 493 -12.83 24.01 12.86
C TYR A 493 -11.83 24.87 12.06
N LEU A 494 -12.09 25.10 10.77
CA LEU A 494 -11.28 26.00 9.94
C LEU A 494 -11.64 27.46 10.26
N ARG A 495 -10.66 28.37 10.33
CA ARG A 495 -10.95 29.80 10.57
C ARG A 495 -11.56 30.46 9.34
N ALA A 496 -11.20 29.97 8.16
CA ALA A 496 -11.78 30.32 6.87
C ALA A 496 -11.93 29.05 6.00
N PRO A 497 -12.88 29.00 5.05
CA PRO A 497 -13.09 27.84 4.18
C PRO A 497 -12.05 27.83 3.03
N THR A 498 -10.77 27.65 3.36
CA THR A 498 -9.66 27.63 2.40
C THR A 498 -8.73 26.43 2.63
N PHE A 499 -7.92 26.07 1.62
CA PHE A 499 -6.99 24.94 1.74
C PHE A 499 -5.77 25.27 2.60
N GLU A 500 -5.41 26.56 2.73
CA GLU A 500 -4.35 27.02 3.62
C GLU A 500 -4.74 26.75 5.08
N GLU A 501 -6.00 27.01 5.44
CA GLU A 501 -6.55 26.66 6.76
C GLU A 501 -6.72 25.14 6.94
N GLU A 502 -7.07 24.38 5.89
CA GLU A 502 -7.09 22.92 5.93
C GLU A 502 -5.68 22.33 6.19
N VAL A 503 -4.66 22.85 5.51
CA VAL A 503 -3.25 22.46 5.72
C VAL A 503 -2.73 22.95 7.07
N ALA A 504 -3.17 24.12 7.57
CA ALA A 504 -2.82 24.58 8.91
C ALA A 504 -3.43 23.68 10.01
N LEU A 505 -4.70 23.27 9.87
CA LEU A 505 -5.33 22.30 10.76
C LEU A 505 -4.66 20.93 10.67
N TRP A 506 -4.30 20.49 9.46
CA TRP A 506 -3.55 19.24 9.25
C TRP A 506 -2.18 19.24 9.93
N ARG A 507 -1.41 20.33 9.77
CA ARG A 507 -0.13 20.51 10.47
C ARG A 507 -0.32 20.57 11.97
N HIS A 508 -1.36 21.24 12.46
CA HIS A 508 -1.68 21.22 13.89
C HIS A 508 -1.94 19.81 14.42
N PHE A 509 -2.60 18.92 13.65
CA PHE A 509 -2.71 17.50 14.00
C PHE A 509 -1.35 16.79 14.03
N LEU A 510 -0.49 17.06 13.03
CA LEU A 510 0.86 16.48 12.93
C LEU A 510 1.78 16.94 14.09
N ASP A 511 1.81 18.24 14.40
CA ASP A 511 2.64 18.86 15.43
C ASP A 511 2.24 18.41 16.85
N ASN A 512 0.94 18.20 17.08
CA ASN A 512 0.44 17.62 18.34
C ASN A 512 0.52 16.08 18.34
N LYS A 513 1.25 15.49 17.38
CA LYS A 513 1.53 14.05 17.20
C LYS A 513 0.31 13.13 17.05
N THR A 514 -0.89 13.69 17.14
CA THR A 514 -2.15 13.06 16.76
C THR A 514 -2.34 13.17 15.26
N HIS A 515 -1.71 12.31 14.44
CA HIS A 515 -1.96 12.25 12.98
C HIS A 515 -3.36 11.68 12.70
N ARG A 516 -4.37 12.51 13.00
CA ARG A 516 -5.78 12.26 12.82
C ARG A 516 -6.15 12.71 11.42
N LEU A 517 -6.26 11.69 10.58
CA LEU A 517 -6.91 11.66 9.28
C LEU A 517 -6.08 12.09 8.08
N GLN A 518 -6.18 11.24 7.06
CA GLN A 518 -5.90 11.58 5.68
C GLN A 518 -6.93 12.63 5.24
N LEU A 519 -6.52 13.89 5.14
CA LEU A 519 -7.36 14.94 4.60
C LEU A 519 -7.58 14.76 3.10
N GLY A 520 -8.73 15.26 2.64
CA GLY A 520 -9.24 15.13 1.30
C GLY A 520 -8.50 15.97 0.28
N VAL A 521 -7.19 15.77 0.12
CA VAL A 521 -6.37 16.61 -0.76
C VAL A 521 -6.78 16.41 -2.22
N GLN A 522 -7.65 17.31 -2.70
CA GLN A 522 -7.69 17.73 -4.09
C GLN A 522 -8.49 19.02 -4.29
N ARG A 523 -7.82 19.98 -4.96
CA ARG A 523 -8.40 21.08 -5.76
C ARG A 523 -8.85 22.34 -5.02
N ILE A 524 -7.88 23.17 -4.62
CA ILE A 524 -7.84 24.55 -5.12
C ILE A 524 -6.48 24.80 -5.81
N ARG A 525 -6.52 24.95 -7.13
CA ARG A 525 -5.52 25.71 -7.91
C ARG A 525 -6.23 26.64 -8.91
N LYS A 526 -7.27 26.13 -9.58
CA LYS A 526 -8.19 26.91 -10.44
C LYS A 526 -9.14 27.91 -9.72
N VAL A 527 -9.07 28.05 -8.39
CA VAL A 527 -9.76 29.14 -7.66
C VAL A 527 -8.78 30.25 -7.27
N LEU A 528 -7.47 29.96 -7.18
CA LEU A 528 -6.45 30.95 -6.82
C LEU A 528 -6.16 31.90 -7.98
N GLU A 529 -6.10 31.42 -9.22
CA GLU A 529 -5.91 32.28 -10.41
C GLU A 529 -7.00 33.35 -10.61
N GLY A 530 -8.18 33.16 -10.00
CA GLY A 530 -9.25 34.16 -9.96
C GLY A 530 -9.09 35.21 -8.86
N ARG A 531 -8.55 34.83 -7.70
CA ARG A 531 -8.44 35.68 -6.49
C ARG A 531 -7.09 36.35 -6.29
N GLU A 532 -6.04 35.80 -6.88
CA GLU A 532 -4.70 36.39 -6.87
C GLU A 532 -4.66 37.73 -7.62
N ARG A 533 -5.51 37.89 -8.65
CA ARG A 533 -5.74 39.17 -9.34
C ARG A 533 -6.46 40.21 -8.49
N GLU A 534 -7.28 39.79 -7.53
CA GLU A 534 -7.95 40.69 -6.58
C GLU A 534 -7.00 41.10 -5.46
N MET A 535 -6.27 40.15 -4.86
CA MET A 535 -5.33 40.44 -3.77
C MET A 535 -4.09 41.25 -4.20
N GLN A 536 -3.60 41.11 -5.43
CA GLN A 536 -2.49 41.94 -5.93
C GLN A 536 -2.86 43.44 -5.99
N ALA A 537 -4.14 43.77 -6.21
CA ALA A 537 -4.62 45.15 -6.21
C ALA A 537 -4.72 45.75 -4.78
N GLU A 538 -4.95 44.93 -3.75
CA GLU A 538 -4.99 45.37 -2.35
C GLU A 538 -3.60 45.40 -1.71
N ALA A 539 -2.71 44.44 -2.04
CA ALA A 539 -1.37 44.33 -1.46
C ALA A 539 -0.43 45.51 -1.81
N GLN A 540 -0.71 46.25 -2.88
CA GLN A 540 0.01 47.50 -3.20
C GLN A 540 -0.38 48.69 -2.29
N ARG A 541 -1.52 48.65 -1.60
CA ARG A 541 -1.95 49.73 -0.68
C ARG A 541 -1.33 49.61 0.73
N SER A 542 -0.98 48.41 1.18
CA SER A 542 -0.49 48.19 2.56
C SER A 542 1.03 48.21 2.71
N LYS A 543 1.80 48.21 1.62
CA LYS A 543 3.29 48.15 1.66
C LYS A 543 4.02 49.46 2.01
N GLN A 544 3.30 50.52 2.42
CA GLN A 544 3.90 51.81 2.78
C GLN A 544 4.06 52.06 4.28
N VAL A 545 3.65 51.13 5.17
CA VAL A 545 3.43 51.46 6.59
C VAL A 545 4.40 50.80 7.58
N GLU A 546 4.99 49.64 7.28
CA GLU A 546 5.71 48.82 8.28
C GLU A 546 7.15 48.41 7.88
N GLU A 547 7.93 49.34 7.32
CA GLU A 547 9.40 49.26 7.39
C GLU A 547 9.88 49.69 8.79
N GLY A 548 10.13 48.73 9.70
CA GLY A 548 10.44 49.10 11.09
C GLY A 548 11.01 48.04 12.03
N LYS A 549 12.29 47.69 11.85
CA LYS A 549 13.23 47.05 12.84
C LYS A 549 12.96 45.57 13.18
N ALA A 550 13.88 44.59 13.09
CA ALA A 550 15.32 44.46 13.39
C ALA A 550 15.64 43.89 14.81
N ASP A 551 16.35 42.74 14.82
CA ASP A 551 17.44 42.30 15.74
C ASP A 551 17.20 41.99 17.24
N SER A 552 17.91 41.04 17.91
CA SER A 552 18.90 40.01 17.46
C SER A 552 19.16 38.87 18.50
N THR A 553 19.38 37.64 17.99
CA THR A 553 20.43 36.62 18.33
C THR A 553 20.66 35.99 19.74
N ASP A 554 21.26 34.79 19.67
CA ASP A 554 22.30 34.18 20.53
C ASP A 554 22.05 33.05 21.58
N GLU A 555 23.03 32.13 21.55
CA GLU A 555 23.20 30.79 22.11
C GLU A 555 23.62 30.73 23.61
N VAL A 556 23.73 29.52 24.20
CA VAL A 556 25.03 28.88 24.63
C VAL A 556 24.86 27.69 25.62
N ILE A 557 25.26 26.49 25.15
CA ILE A 557 26.09 25.37 25.67
C ILE A 557 26.39 25.16 27.20
N TYR A 558 26.53 23.86 27.61
CA TYR A 558 27.45 23.16 28.58
C TYR A 558 26.76 22.32 29.71
N VAL A 559 27.24 21.14 30.21
CA VAL A 559 28.04 19.99 29.67
C VAL A 559 28.11 18.75 30.65
N SER A 560 28.36 17.53 30.12
CA SER A 560 29.06 16.33 30.71
C SER A 560 28.55 15.54 31.95
N SER A 561 28.50 14.18 31.84
CA SER A 561 29.41 13.28 32.59
C SER A 561 29.38 11.77 32.19
N HIS A 562 30.54 11.11 32.36
CA HIS A 562 30.86 9.66 32.48
C HIS A 562 31.05 8.70 31.26
N ARG A 563 32.22 8.03 31.27
CA ARG A 563 32.66 6.79 30.55
C ARG A 563 32.38 5.56 31.44
N GLU A 564 32.58 4.27 31.12
CA GLU A 564 33.49 3.47 30.23
C GLU A 564 32.87 2.01 30.14
N PRO A 565 33.44 0.92 29.55
CA PRO A 565 34.66 0.74 28.73
C PRO A 565 34.46 -0.10 27.42
N SER A 566 35.58 -0.49 26.79
CA SER A 566 35.73 -1.09 25.45
C SER A 566 35.57 -2.62 25.32
N GLY A 567 35.24 -3.11 24.12
CA GLY A 567 34.97 -4.53 23.82
C GLY A 567 36.16 -5.40 23.35
N SER A 568 35.92 -6.71 23.31
CA SER A 568 36.85 -7.80 22.93
C SER A 568 36.78 -8.18 21.44
N SER A 569 37.80 -8.87 20.91
CA SER A 569 37.97 -9.09 19.47
C SER A 569 37.49 -10.46 18.96
N LEU A 570 37.21 -10.55 17.65
CA LEU A 570 36.82 -11.79 16.96
C LEU A 570 37.89 -12.91 17.04
N GLY A 571 39.18 -12.55 17.22
CA GLY A 571 40.27 -13.53 17.32
C GLY A 571 40.18 -14.41 18.56
N ASP A 572 39.70 -13.84 19.68
CA ASP A 572 39.59 -14.53 20.97
C ASP A 572 38.55 -15.67 20.91
N LEU A 573 37.47 -15.47 20.14
CA LEU A 573 36.38 -16.42 19.97
C LEU A 573 36.78 -17.65 19.11
N ILE A 574 37.58 -17.43 18.06
CA ILE A 574 38.03 -18.48 17.14
C ILE A 574 38.97 -19.46 17.85
N MET A 575 39.82 -18.96 18.74
CA MET A 575 40.79 -19.77 19.48
C MET A 575 40.14 -20.73 20.50
N GLN A 576 38.99 -20.36 21.09
CA GLN A 576 38.24 -21.24 22.00
C GLN A 576 37.63 -22.45 21.27
N LEU A 577 37.04 -22.23 20.09
CA LEU A 577 36.37 -23.29 19.31
C LEU A 577 37.33 -24.40 18.84
N GLN A 578 38.56 -24.03 18.44
CA GLN A 578 39.56 -24.98 17.95
C GLN A 578 40.07 -25.94 19.05
N ASN A 579 40.06 -25.52 20.32
CA ASN A 579 40.46 -26.38 21.44
C ASN A 579 39.39 -27.43 21.77
N GLN A 580 38.11 -27.11 21.62
CA GLN A 580 37.02 -28.06 21.92
C GLN A 580 37.00 -29.24 20.94
N MET A 581 37.19 -29.00 19.63
CA MET A 581 37.13 -30.04 18.61
C MET A 581 38.17 -31.15 18.74
N ARG A 582 39.30 -30.91 19.43
CA ARG A 582 40.37 -31.90 19.61
C ARG A 582 40.14 -32.89 20.76
N SER A 583 39.00 -32.81 21.46
CA SER A 583 38.79 -33.45 22.76
C SER A 583 37.77 -34.61 22.81
N SER A 584 37.20 -35.06 21.69
CA SER A 584 36.13 -36.09 21.69
C SER A 584 36.46 -37.37 20.90
N ASP A 585 36.50 -38.52 21.59
CA ASP A 585 36.77 -39.87 21.05
C ASP A 585 35.61 -40.49 20.22
N TRP A 586 34.83 -39.66 19.51
CA TRP A 586 33.60 -40.07 18.82
C TRP A 586 33.82 -41.14 17.73
N LEU A 587 34.97 -41.13 17.07
CA LEU A 587 35.32 -42.03 15.97
C LEU A 587 35.60 -43.48 16.41
N GLN A 588 35.94 -43.74 17.67
CA GLN A 588 36.26 -45.10 18.13
C GLN A 588 35.02 -45.97 18.43
N ARG A 589 33.83 -45.37 18.59
CA ARG A 589 32.63 -46.07 19.07
C ARG A 589 31.67 -46.58 17.98
N ASN A 590 31.98 -46.34 16.70
CA ASN A 590 31.07 -46.61 15.58
C ASN A 590 31.77 -47.43 14.49
N THR A 591 31.97 -48.73 14.70
CA THR A 591 32.54 -49.65 13.69
C THR A 591 31.48 -50.29 12.81
N ALA A 592 31.89 -50.76 11.63
CA ALA A 592 30.99 -51.36 10.64
C ALA A 592 30.38 -52.70 11.11
N GLU A 593 31.08 -53.47 11.93
CA GLU A 593 30.57 -54.73 12.49
C GLU A 593 29.38 -54.49 13.43
N GLY A 594 29.44 -53.43 14.25
CA GLY A 594 28.34 -53.05 15.15
C GLY A 594 27.07 -52.64 14.39
N PHE A 595 27.22 -51.98 13.24
CA PHE A 595 26.12 -51.62 12.36
C PHE A 595 25.49 -52.86 11.68
N ALA A 596 26.31 -53.84 11.28
CA ALA A 596 25.86 -55.07 10.63
C ALA A 596 25.03 -55.98 11.54
N GLN A 597 25.36 -56.06 12.85
CA GLN A 597 24.56 -56.83 13.82
C GLN A 597 23.16 -56.25 14.05
N GLN A 598 23.01 -54.92 13.97
CA GLN A 598 21.73 -54.24 14.23
C GLN A 598 20.78 -54.27 13.02
N ASN A 599 21.30 -54.40 11.79
CA ASN A 599 20.51 -54.31 10.56
C ASN A 599 20.84 -55.45 9.57
N PRO A 600 20.54 -56.72 9.92
CA PRO A 600 20.94 -57.88 9.13
C PRO A 600 20.32 -57.92 7.71
N GLU A 601 19.14 -57.34 7.50
CA GLU A 601 18.52 -57.24 6.17
C GLU A 601 19.31 -56.35 5.21
N VAL A 602 19.82 -55.22 5.71
CA VAL A 602 20.67 -54.29 4.95
C VAL A 602 22.00 -54.96 4.59
N TYR A 603 22.57 -55.74 5.53
CA TYR A 603 23.78 -56.52 5.27
C TYR A 603 23.55 -57.59 4.19
N GLN A 604 22.42 -58.33 4.21
CA GLN A 604 22.11 -59.30 3.15
C GLN A 604 21.99 -58.67 1.76
N VAL A 605 21.38 -57.48 1.65
CA VAL A 605 21.29 -56.74 0.37
C VAL A 605 22.69 -56.32 -0.11
N TYR A 606 23.53 -55.82 0.79
CA TYR A 606 24.91 -55.43 0.48
C TYR A 606 25.77 -56.64 0.05
N SER A 607 25.69 -57.76 0.77
CA SER A 607 26.38 -59.01 0.41
C SER A 607 25.91 -59.57 -0.94
N LYS A 608 24.61 -59.46 -1.28
CA LYS A 608 24.10 -59.84 -2.61
C LYS A 608 24.62 -58.93 -3.74
N PHE A 609 24.86 -57.64 -3.45
CA PHE A 609 25.46 -56.71 -4.41
C PHE A 609 26.95 -57.01 -4.67
N MET A 610 27.67 -57.46 -3.64
CA MET A 610 29.11 -57.72 -3.68
C MET A 610 29.50 -59.16 -4.13
N SER A 611 28.54 -60.01 -4.50
CA SER A 611 28.75 -61.45 -4.76
C SER A 611 28.32 -61.95 -6.15
N LYS A 612 28.40 -61.09 -7.17
CA LYS A 612 28.43 -61.54 -8.58
C LYS A 612 29.85 -61.35 -9.15
N PRO A 613 30.32 -62.24 -10.05
CA PRO A 613 31.74 -62.34 -10.42
C PRO A 613 32.24 -61.16 -11.25
#